data_AF-A0A4Q5SZH1-F1
#
_entry.id   AF-A0A4Q5SZH1-F1
#
_cell.length_a   1.000
_cell.length_b   1.000
_cell.length_c   1.000
_cell.angle_alpha   90.00
_cell.angle_beta   90.00
_cell.angle_gamma   90.00
#
_symmetry.space_group_name_H-M   'P 1'
#
loop_
_entity.id
_entity.type
_entity.pdbx_description
1 polymer ?
#
loop_
_entity_poly.entity_id
_entity_poly.type
_entity_poly.pdbx_seq_one_letter_code
_entity_poly.pdbx_strand_id
1 'polypeptide(L)'
;MMPNETVNPLLVRKYNLPLPRYTSYPTVPMWNEKLETEVWKSIFVKKFAEQNHVNGISLYIHLPFCESLCTYCGCNKKITTNHSVEEEYLQAIEKEWRLYRQLMKQTPVIRELHLGGGTPTFFSPKNLKRLLTTILNSSIVHPRHEFSIEGHPNNT
;
A
#
# COMPACT_ATOMS: atom_id res chain seq x y z
N MET A 1 -27.84 20.19 -2.14
CA MET A 1 -28.24 20.11 -0.72
C MET A 1 -28.74 18.69 -0.51
N MET A 2 -27.94 17.83 0.13
CA MET A 2 -28.40 16.45 0.40
C MET A 2 -29.61 16.53 1.35
N PRO A 3 -30.67 15.71 1.15
CA PRO A 3 -31.81 15.70 2.06
C PRO A 3 -31.33 15.39 3.48
N ASN A 4 -31.94 16.05 4.46
CA ASN A 4 -31.63 15.86 5.86
C ASN A 4 -32.16 14.48 6.29
N GLU A 5 -31.37 13.43 6.05
CA GLU A 5 -31.74 12.06 6.40
C GLU A 5 -31.77 11.93 7.92
N THR A 6 -32.96 11.89 8.50
CA THR A 6 -33.17 11.57 9.92
C THR A 6 -32.76 10.12 10.18
N VAL A 7 -31.62 9.94 10.81
CA VAL A 7 -31.12 8.63 11.26
C VAL A 7 -32.06 8.07 12.34
N ASN A 8 -32.63 6.87 12.11
CA ASN A 8 -33.49 6.23 13.09
C ASN A 8 -32.67 5.63 14.25
N PRO A 9 -32.80 6.13 15.50
CA PRO A 9 -31.99 5.70 16.63
C PRO A 9 -32.21 4.22 17.01
N LEU A 10 -33.39 3.66 16.71
CA LEU A 10 -33.68 2.25 16.96
C LEU A 10 -32.88 1.34 16.02
N LEU A 11 -32.72 1.74 14.75
CA LEU A 11 -31.91 0.98 13.79
C LEU A 11 -30.42 1.04 14.15
N VAL A 12 -29.92 2.21 14.57
CA VAL A 12 -28.54 2.34 15.05
C VAL A 12 -28.31 1.42 16.25
N ARG A 13 -29.20 1.42 17.24
CA ARG A 13 -29.09 0.51 18.41
C ARG A 13 -29.13 -0.97 18.01
N LYS A 14 -29.98 -1.34 17.04
CA LYS A 14 -30.10 -2.72 16.56
C LYS A 14 -28.84 -3.22 15.84
N TYR A 15 -28.20 -2.37 15.03
CA TYR A 15 -27.09 -2.77 14.16
C TYR A 15 -25.69 -2.33 14.64
N ASN A 16 -25.59 -1.62 15.76
CA ASN A 16 -24.31 -1.28 16.42
C ASN A 16 -23.73 -2.49 17.17
N LEU A 17 -23.40 -3.54 16.42
CA LEU A 17 -22.80 -4.78 16.90
C LEU A 17 -21.38 -4.91 16.31
N PRO A 18 -20.48 -5.68 16.94
CA PRO A 18 -19.20 -6.05 16.32
C PRO A 18 -19.45 -6.84 15.03
N LEU A 19 -19.23 -6.21 13.88
CA LEU A 19 -19.39 -6.80 12.56
C LEU A 19 -18.01 -6.94 11.88
N PRO A 20 -17.83 -7.92 10.98
CA PRO A 20 -16.61 -8.01 10.18
C PRO A 20 -16.37 -6.72 9.40
N ARG A 21 -15.13 -6.22 9.41
CA ARG A 21 -14.73 -5.18 8.47
C ARG A 21 -14.57 -5.80 7.10
N TYR A 22 -15.45 -5.46 6.17
CA TYR A 22 -15.35 -5.87 4.77
C TYR A 22 -14.31 -5.01 4.04
N THR A 23 -13.03 -5.26 4.32
CA THR A 23 -11.91 -4.59 3.64
C THR A 23 -11.56 -5.24 2.29
N SER A 24 -11.95 -6.50 2.10
CA SER A 24 -11.80 -7.27 0.88
C SER A 24 -12.82 -8.42 0.84
N TYR A 25 -13.06 -8.97 -0.35
CA TYR A 25 -13.83 -10.20 -0.52
C TYR A 25 -13.08 -11.19 -1.42
N PRO A 26 -12.85 -12.44 -0.97
CA PRO A 26 -13.14 -12.96 0.37
C PRO A 26 -12.27 -12.28 1.45
N THR A 27 -12.78 -12.20 2.67
CA THR A 27 -12.08 -11.58 3.80
C THR A 27 -10.81 -12.35 4.18
N VAL A 28 -9.80 -11.69 4.77
CA VAL A 28 -8.50 -12.30 5.15
C VAL A 28 -8.59 -13.65 5.89
N PRO A 29 -9.50 -13.87 6.87
CA PRO A 29 -9.61 -15.17 7.55
C PRO A 29 -9.99 -16.35 6.64
N MET A 30 -10.50 -16.06 5.44
CA MET A 30 -10.86 -17.06 4.43
C MET A 30 -9.71 -17.38 3.47
N TRP A 31 -8.57 -16.71 3.59
CA TRP A 31 -7.43 -16.92 2.69
C TRP A 31 -6.69 -18.20 3.06
N ASN A 32 -6.17 -18.90 2.06
CA ASN A 32 -5.28 -20.03 2.28
C ASN A 32 -3.90 -19.50 2.72
N GLU A 33 -3.36 -20.03 3.82
CA GLU A 33 -2.02 -19.66 4.31
C GLU A 33 -0.89 -20.15 3.39
N LYS A 34 -1.16 -21.12 2.52
CA LYS A 34 -0.20 -21.64 1.56
C LYS A 34 -0.31 -20.88 0.23
N LEU A 35 0.68 -20.04 -0.03
CA LEU A 35 0.90 -19.45 -1.35
C LEU A 35 1.88 -20.31 -2.15
N GLU A 36 1.43 -20.88 -3.26
CA GLU A 36 2.32 -21.56 -4.20
C GLU A 36 3.00 -20.55 -5.13
N THR A 37 4.32 -20.43 -5.02
CA THR A 37 5.11 -19.41 -5.71
C THR A 37 4.93 -19.44 -7.23
N GLU A 38 4.92 -20.62 -7.85
CA GLU A 38 4.77 -20.74 -9.31
C GLU A 38 3.36 -20.38 -9.77
N VAL A 39 2.34 -20.71 -8.98
CA VAL A 39 0.96 -20.30 -9.23
C VAL A 39 0.86 -18.77 -9.15
N TRP A 40 1.40 -18.15 -8.11
CA TRP A 40 1.44 -16.68 -7.98
C TRP A 40 2.12 -16.00 -9.17
N LYS A 41 3.33 -16.45 -9.53
CA LYS A 41 4.07 -15.91 -10.69
C LYS A 41 3.25 -16.01 -11.97
N SER A 42 2.59 -17.14 -12.21
CA SER A 42 1.77 -17.32 -13.41
C SER A 42 0.58 -16.36 -13.47
N ILE A 43 -0.11 -16.16 -12.36
CA ILE A 43 -1.25 -15.23 -12.23
C ILE A 43 -0.76 -13.80 -12.42
N PHE A 44 0.32 -13.43 -11.74
CA PHE A 44 0.91 -12.10 -11.83
C PHE A 44 1.33 -11.76 -13.27
N VAL A 45 2.11 -12.63 -13.92
CA VAL A 45 2.58 -12.39 -15.30
C VAL A 45 1.41 -12.24 -16.26
N LYS A 46 0.41 -13.12 -16.15
CA LYS A 46 -0.81 -13.05 -16.98
C LYS A 46 -1.56 -11.74 -16.77
N LYS A 47 -1.87 -11.38 -15.52
CA LYS A 47 -2.64 -10.18 -15.20
C LYS A 47 -1.89 -8.89 -15.52
N PHE A 48 -0.59 -8.87 -15.26
CA PHE A 48 0.27 -7.75 -15.64
C PHE A 48 0.24 -7.53 -17.16
N ALA A 49 0.45 -8.58 -17.96
CA ALA A 49 0.41 -8.47 -19.42
C ALA A 49 -0.96 -8.00 -19.95
N GLU A 50 -2.06 -8.44 -19.33
CA GLU A 50 -3.44 -8.02 -19.69
C GLU A 50 -3.72 -6.54 -19.36
N GLN A 51 -3.19 -6.02 -18.24
CA GLN A 51 -3.62 -4.72 -17.69
C GLN A 51 -2.61 -3.59 -17.89
N ASN A 52 -1.31 -3.89 -18.01
CA ASN A 52 -0.23 -2.91 -17.95
C ASN A 52 -0.43 -1.74 -18.93
N HIS A 53 -0.74 -2.02 -20.20
CA HIS A 53 -0.93 -0.96 -21.20
C HIS A 53 -2.38 -0.46 -21.32
N VAL A 54 -3.34 -1.14 -20.70
CA VAL A 54 -4.78 -0.79 -20.77
C VAL A 54 -5.14 0.18 -19.65
N ASN A 55 -4.87 -0.23 -18.41
CA ASN A 55 -5.22 0.51 -17.20
C ASN A 55 -3.98 1.00 -16.43
N GLY A 56 -2.80 0.45 -16.71
CA GLY A 56 -1.64 0.61 -15.83
C GLY A 56 -1.77 -0.23 -14.56
N ILE A 57 -0.77 -0.10 -13.69
CA ILE A 57 -0.74 -0.77 -12.39
C ILE A 57 -0.94 0.24 -11.25
N SER A 58 -1.50 -0.26 -10.15
CA SER A 58 -1.58 0.44 -8.87
C SER A 58 -0.58 -0.18 -7.91
N LEU A 59 0.24 0.66 -7.26
CA LEU A 59 1.28 0.27 -6.31
C LEU A 59 0.93 0.80 -4.92
N TYR A 60 0.84 -0.09 -3.94
CA TYR A 60 0.83 0.25 -2.53
C TYR A 60 2.16 -0.17 -1.90
N ILE A 61 2.86 0.76 -1.26
CA ILE A 61 4.12 0.48 -0.58
C ILE A 61 3.92 0.76 0.90
N HIS A 62 4.03 -0.31 1.68
CA HIS A 62 3.90 -0.24 3.13
C HIS A 62 5.21 0.26 3.75
N LEU A 63 5.16 1.34 4.51
CA LEU A 63 6.28 1.92 5.26
C LEU A 63 5.94 1.82 6.76
N PRO A 64 6.46 0.82 7.48
CA PRO A 64 5.86 0.38 8.74
C PRO A 64 6.28 1.22 9.95
N PHE A 65 7.23 2.15 9.83
CA PHE A 65 7.83 2.78 11.00
C PHE A 65 7.00 3.97 11.53
N CYS A 66 6.94 4.10 12.86
CA CYS A 66 6.41 5.28 13.55
C CYS A 66 7.36 5.69 14.68
N GLU A 67 7.53 6.99 14.91
CA GLU A 67 8.33 7.53 16.03
C GLU A 67 7.78 7.11 17.40
N SER A 68 6.46 7.13 17.54
CA SER A 68 5.79 6.98 18.83
C SER A 68 4.57 6.08 18.76
N LEU A 69 4.27 5.44 19.89
CA LEU A 69 3.12 4.55 20.02
C LEU A 69 1.83 5.37 20.20
N CYS A 70 0.95 5.31 19.21
CA CYS A 70 -0.45 5.69 19.37
C CYS A 70 -1.24 4.50 19.93
N THR A 71 -1.74 4.59 21.17
CA THR A 71 -2.40 3.47 21.88
C THR A 71 -3.68 2.98 21.21
N TYR A 72 -4.34 3.82 20.41
CA TYR A 72 -5.52 3.49 19.63
C TYR A 72 -5.21 2.90 18.24
N CYS A 73 -3.94 2.87 17.83
CA CYS A 73 -3.58 2.52 16.46
C CYS A 73 -3.63 1.02 16.20
N GLY A 74 -4.53 0.60 15.31
CA GLY A 74 -4.68 -0.79 14.84
C GLY A 74 -3.89 -1.14 13.57
N CYS A 75 -3.09 -0.21 13.02
CA CYS A 75 -2.34 -0.45 11.79
C CYS A 75 -1.27 -1.54 11.95
N ASN A 76 -0.76 -2.08 10.85
CA ASN A 76 0.52 -2.78 10.85
C ASN A 76 1.63 -1.73 10.89
N LYS A 77 2.44 -1.73 11.96
CA LYS A 77 3.49 -0.73 12.22
C LYS A 77 4.53 -1.27 13.20
N LYS A 78 5.70 -0.63 13.21
CA LYS A 78 6.83 -0.87 14.09
C LYS A 78 7.28 0.45 14.71
N ILE A 79 7.19 0.55 16.03
CA ILE A 79 7.58 1.78 16.76
C ILE A 79 9.10 1.78 16.95
N THR A 80 9.77 2.85 16.52
CA THR A 80 11.21 3.04 16.73
C THR A 80 11.59 4.50 16.45
N THR A 81 12.60 4.99 17.16
CA THR A 81 13.26 6.28 16.91
C THR A 81 14.61 6.10 16.19
N ASN A 82 14.98 4.86 15.85
CA ASN A 82 16.23 4.58 15.15
C ASN A 82 16.02 4.68 13.64
N HIS A 83 16.41 5.81 13.04
CA HIS A 83 16.32 6.02 11.59
C HIS A 83 17.27 5.16 10.75
N SER A 84 18.23 4.45 11.35
CA SER A 84 19.08 3.53 10.56
C SER A 84 18.27 2.39 9.91
N VAL A 85 17.07 2.11 10.43
CA VAL A 85 16.16 1.08 9.88
C VAL A 85 15.61 1.43 8.50
N GLU A 86 15.60 2.72 8.13
CA GLU A 86 15.12 3.16 6.82
C GLU A 86 15.95 2.54 5.70
N GLU A 87 17.27 2.51 5.86
CA GLU A 87 18.20 2.04 4.84
C GLU A 87 18.05 0.54 4.60
N GLU A 88 18.01 -0.26 5.67
CA GLU A 88 17.80 -1.71 5.58
C GLU A 88 16.46 -2.03 4.91
N TYR A 89 15.42 -1.30 5.27
CA TYR A 89 14.08 -1.50 4.72
C TYR A 89 13.99 -1.09 3.23
N LEU A 90 14.61 0.04 2.85
CA LEU A 90 14.69 0.43 1.44
C LEU A 90 15.44 -0.61 0.61
N GLN A 91 16.54 -1.17 1.10
CA GLN A 91 17.25 -2.23 0.40
C GLN A 91 16.38 -3.48 0.19
N ALA A 92 15.50 -3.80 1.14
CA ALA A 92 14.53 -4.88 0.98
C ALA A 92 13.49 -4.56 -0.11
N ILE A 93 12.91 -3.35 -0.10
CA ILE A 93 11.96 -2.91 -1.14
C ILE A 93 12.63 -2.92 -2.52
N GLU A 94 13.87 -2.45 -2.64
CA GLU A 94 14.61 -2.43 -3.90
C GLU A 94 14.93 -3.85 -4.43
N LYS A 95 15.15 -4.81 -3.53
CA LYS A 95 15.27 -6.23 -3.89
C LYS A 95 13.93 -6.78 -4.38
N GLU A 96 12.85 -6.53 -3.66
CA GLU A 96 11.50 -6.98 -4.04
C GLU A 96 11.06 -6.39 -5.38
N TRP A 97 11.24 -5.09 -5.58
CA TRP A 97 10.93 -4.43 -6.85
C TRP A 97 11.68 -5.08 -8.02
N ARG A 98 12.99 -5.39 -7.84
CA ARG A 98 13.77 -6.09 -8.87
C ARG A 98 13.23 -7.48 -9.18
N LEU A 99 12.80 -8.25 -8.17
CA LEU A 99 12.19 -9.57 -8.37
C LEU A 99 10.91 -9.47 -9.19
N TYR A 100 10.04 -8.51 -8.90
CA TYR A 100 8.84 -8.28 -9.69
C TYR A 100 9.15 -7.76 -11.10
N ARG A 101 10.14 -6.87 -11.26
CA ARG A 101 10.57 -6.39 -12.58
C ARG A 101 11.07 -7.51 -13.48
N GLN A 102 11.72 -8.55 -12.94
CA GLN A 102 12.12 -9.74 -13.70
C GLN A 102 10.92 -10.52 -14.26
N LEU A 103 9.77 -10.48 -13.57
CA LEU A 103 8.52 -11.10 -14.03
C LEU A 103 7.78 -10.22 -15.04
N MET A 104 7.87 -8.90 -14.89
CA MET A 104 7.30 -7.90 -15.79
C MET A 104 8.12 -7.82 -17.09
N LYS A 105 7.82 -8.66 -18.09
CA LYS A 105 8.48 -8.68 -19.41
C LYS A 105 8.28 -7.41 -20.27
N GLN A 106 7.71 -6.35 -19.68
CA GLN A 106 7.42 -5.06 -20.29
C GLN A 106 7.76 -3.96 -19.27
N THR A 107 7.89 -2.72 -19.73
CA THR A 107 8.02 -1.57 -18.81
C THR A 107 6.67 -1.32 -18.13
N PRO A 108 6.60 -1.30 -16.78
CA PRO A 108 5.36 -1.08 -16.06
C PRO A 108 4.88 0.35 -16.29
N VAL A 109 3.59 0.51 -16.52
CA VAL A 109 2.91 1.80 -16.60
C VAL A 109 2.23 2.04 -15.27
N ILE A 110 2.79 2.89 -14.42
CA ILE A 110 2.25 3.17 -13.08
C ILE A 110 1.14 4.20 -13.20
N ARG A 111 -0.07 3.81 -12.84
CA ARG A 111 -1.23 4.69 -12.75
C ARG A 111 -1.44 5.22 -11.34
N GLU A 112 -1.21 4.39 -10.33
CA GLU A 112 -1.45 4.77 -8.94
C GLU A 112 -0.24 4.37 -8.08
N LEU A 113 0.12 5.25 -7.15
CA LEU A 113 1.18 4.98 -6.18
C LEU A 113 0.77 5.57 -4.82
N HIS A 114 0.63 4.69 -3.83
CA HIS A 114 0.21 5.02 -2.48
C HIS A 114 1.27 4.59 -1.47
N LEU A 115 1.84 5.54 -0.76
CA LEU A 115 2.73 5.27 0.37
C LEU A 115 1.92 5.34 1.67
N GLY A 116 1.83 4.25 2.41
CA GLY A 116 1.06 4.19 3.65
C GLY A 116 1.64 3.22 4.67
N GLY A 117 0.96 3.03 5.81
CA GLY A 117 1.31 1.98 6.77
C GLY A 117 1.45 2.47 8.20
N GLY A 118 2.68 2.61 8.67
CA GLY A 118 2.98 3.29 9.92
C GLY A 118 2.92 4.79 9.70
N THR A 119 4.05 5.39 9.39
CA THR A 119 4.16 6.80 9.04
C THR A 119 5.17 6.94 7.91
N PRO A 120 4.74 7.04 6.64
CA PRO A 120 5.66 7.24 5.51
C PRO A 120 6.66 8.39 5.70
N THR A 121 6.22 9.46 6.36
CA THR A 121 7.02 10.64 6.72
C THR A 121 8.02 10.41 7.87
N PHE A 122 8.06 9.21 8.46
CA PHE A 122 9.21 8.75 9.25
C PHE A 122 10.47 8.70 8.39
N PHE A 123 10.33 8.36 7.10
CA PHE A 123 11.47 8.32 6.19
C PHE A 123 11.92 9.72 5.84
N SER A 124 13.24 9.92 5.87
CA SER A 124 13.83 11.20 5.46
C SER A 124 13.48 11.55 4.00
N PRO A 125 13.41 12.84 3.63
CA PRO A 125 13.15 13.25 2.25
C PRO A 125 14.13 12.64 1.24
N LYS A 126 15.38 12.42 1.64
CA LYS A 126 16.40 11.74 0.84
C LYS A 126 15.99 10.30 0.53
N ASN A 127 15.52 9.57 1.53
CA ASN A 127 15.12 8.17 1.41
C ASN A 127 13.80 8.01 0.65
N LEU A 128 12.83 8.89 0.86
CA LEU A 128 11.61 8.93 0.05
C LEU A 128 11.92 9.24 -1.42
N LYS A 129 12.82 10.20 -1.70
CA LYS A 129 13.27 10.48 -3.06
C LYS A 129 13.95 9.26 -3.68
N ARG A 130 14.82 8.57 -2.94
CA ARG A 130 15.47 7.32 -3.40
C ARG A 130 14.43 6.27 -3.77
N LEU A 131 13.47 5.99 -2.89
CA LEU A 131 12.40 5.02 -3.12
C LEU A 131 11.65 5.32 -4.42
N LEU A 132 11.16 6.56 -4.57
CA LEU A 132 10.41 6.98 -5.75
C LEU A 132 11.27 6.92 -7.00
N THR A 133 12.53 7.36 -6.92
CA THR A 133 13.47 7.32 -8.05
C THR A 133 13.71 5.88 -8.52
N THR A 134 13.94 4.94 -7.60
CA THR A 134 14.17 3.53 -7.95
C THR A 134 12.98 2.93 -8.72
N ILE A 135 11.76 3.25 -8.29
CA ILE A 135 10.54 2.73 -8.92
C ILE A 135 10.28 3.43 -10.25
N LEU A 136 10.23 4.76 -10.26
CA LEU A 136 9.82 5.55 -11.41
C LEU A 136 10.83 5.51 -12.56
N ASN A 137 12.15 5.43 -12.29
CA ASN A 137 13.16 5.36 -13.35
C ASN A 137 13.05 4.10 -14.22
N SER A 138 12.46 3.03 -13.69
CA SER A 138 12.30 1.75 -14.40
C SER A 138 10.88 1.54 -14.94
N SER A 139 10.08 2.61 -14.96
CA SER A 139 8.65 2.62 -15.22
C SER A 139 8.23 3.78 -16.13
N ILE A 140 7.02 3.71 -16.68
CA ILE A 140 6.35 4.81 -17.36
C ILE A 140 5.29 5.36 -16.39
N VAL A 141 5.21 6.68 -16.24
CA VAL A 141 4.14 7.32 -15.47
C VAL A 141 2.92 7.49 -16.39
N HIS A 142 1.78 6.94 -15.97
CA HIS A 142 0.54 7.05 -16.73
C HIS A 142 0.09 8.53 -16.82
N PRO A 143 -0.47 9.00 -17.95
CA PRO A 143 -0.90 10.41 -18.09
C PRO A 143 -1.98 10.86 -17.09
N ARG A 144 -2.79 9.91 -16.61
CA ARG A 144 -3.83 10.13 -15.58
C ARG A 144 -3.42 9.50 -14.24
N HIS A 145 -2.19 9.73 -13.80
CA HIS A 145 -1.69 9.12 -12.57
C HIS A 145 -2.24 9.81 -11.32
N GLU A 146 -2.36 9.06 -10.24
CA GLU A 146 -2.69 9.58 -8.90
C GLU A 146 -1.69 9.03 -7.88
N PHE A 147 -0.87 9.92 -7.32
CA PHE A 147 0.13 9.57 -6.32
C PHE A 147 -0.23 10.21 -4.98
N SER A 148 -0.12 9.44 -3.90
CA SER A 148 -0.44 9.89 -2.55
C SER A 148 0.50 9.30 -1.50
N ILE A 149 0.56 9.99 -0.36
CA ILE A 149 1.36 9.62 0.80
C ILE A 149 0.59 9.94 2.07
N GLU A 150 0.60 9.03 3.03
CA GLU A 150 0.14 9.30 4.39
C GLU A 150 1.20 10.10 5.16
N GLY A 151 0.80 11.22 5.78
CA GLY A 151 1.67 12.09 6.56
C GLY A 151 1.22 12.17 8.02
N HIS A 152 2.17 12.08 8.96
CA HIS A 152 1.88 12.47 10.34
C HIS A 152 2.17 13.96 10.50
N PRO A 153 1.21 14.80 10.92
CA PRO A 153 1.35 16.26 10.88
C PRO A 153 2.51 16.79 11.73
N ASN A 154 2.90 16.08 12.80
CA ASN A 154 4.02 16.49 13.66
C ASN A 154 5.41 16.19 13.06
N ASN A 155 5.50 15.38 11.99
CA ASN A 155 6.76 14.89 11.42
C ASN A 155 6.83 15.18 9.90
N THR A 156 6.38 16.37 9.47
CA THR A 156 6.40 16.78 8.06
C THR A 156 7.66 17.56 7.67
#